data_AF-A0A1X7AQH1-F1
#
_entry.id   AF-A0A1X7AQH1-F1
#
_cell.length_a   1.000
_cell.length_b   1.000
_cell.length_c   1.000
_cell.angle_alpha   90.00
_cell.angle_beta   90.00
_cell.angle_gamma   90.00
#
_symmetry.space_group_name_H-M   'P 1'
#
loop_
_entity.id
_entity.type
_entity.pdbx_description
1 polymer ?
#
loop_
_entity_poly.entity_id
_entity_poly.type
_entity_poly.pdbx_seq_one_letter_code
_entity_poly.pdbx_strand_id
1 'polypeptide(L)'
;MSHSTEAISIEELQEQLKQLQAENKALQADNPKRLKAQIKRLQEENRSKNAEVSSLKTKLKQAQKDQQSRQSNMVDMAQHLETLKILQEPHWESNDKSWAVYLEIDPESESSEQPDYNLRLLDRKSGCTKMPHMNIEDDKPSVAWPRMRAIPKEVKEKIESLVEVK
;
A
#
# COMPACT_ATOMS: atom_id res chain seq x y z
N MET A 1 58.56 -48.87 -46.03
CA MET A 1 57.24 -48.55 -45.45
C MET A 1 56.19 -49.09 -46.42
N SER A 2 55.96 -50.40 -46.41
CA SER A 2 55.00 -51.03 -47.33
C SER A 2 53.63 -51.04 -46.70
N HIS A 3 52.70 -50.27 -47.29
CA HIS A 3 51.30 -50.31 -46.94
C HIS A 3 50.72 -51.66 -47.37
N SER A 4 50.33 -52.48 -46.39
CA SER A 4 49.51 -53.67 -46.61
C SER A 4 48.11 -53.19 -47.03
N THR A 5 47.83 -53.16 -48.32
CA THR A 5 46.46 -53.09 -48.82
C THR A 5 45.86 -54.48 -48.71
N GLU A 6 45.18 -54.73 -47.59
CA GLU A 6 44.28 -55.87 -47.44
C GLU A 6 43.20 -55.77 -48.53
N ALA A 7 43.21 -56.73 -49.46
CA ALA A 7 42.18 -56.84 -50.47
C ALA A 7 40.89 -57.33 -49.79
N ILE A 8 40.03 -56.39 -49.43
CA ILE A 8 38.71 -56.65 -48.85
C ILE A 8 37.92 -57.54 -49.82
N SER A 9 37.40 -58.67 -49.32
CA SER A 9 36.59 -59.59 -50.11
C SER A 9 35.25 -58.95 -50.48
N ILE A 10 34.70 -59.32 -51.65
CA ILE A 10 33.33 -58.91 -52.05
C ILE A 10 32.31 -59.32 -50.98
N GLU A 11 32.52 -60.44 -50.29
CA GLU A 11 31.65 -60.91 -49.21
C GLU A 11 31.70 -60.00 -47.97
N GLU A 12 32.88 -59.48 -47.61
CA GLU A 12 33.03 -58.53 -46.51
C GLU A 12 32.35 -57.19 -46.82
N LEU A 13 32.48 -56.71 -48.07
CA LEU A 13 31.77 -55.50 -48.52
C LEU A 13 30.25 -55.70 -48.49
N GLN A 14 29.75 -56.87 -48.87
CA GLN A 14 28.31 -57.18 -48.81
C GLN A 14 27.79 -57.25 -47.38
N GLU A 15 28.55 -57.83 -46.44
CA GLU A 15 28.19 -57.90 -45.03
C GLU A 15 28.18 -56.50 -44.39
N GLN A 16 29.20 -55.68 -44.66
CA GLN A 16 29.25 -54.28 -44.22
C GLN A 16 28.07 -53.47 -44.75
N LEU A 17 27.70 -53.65 -46.02
CA LEU A 17 26.57 -52.94 -46.64
C LEU A 17 25.24 -53.35 -46.00
N LYS A 18 25.08 -54.63 -45.64
CA LYS A 18 23.93 -55.13 -44.87
C LYS A 18 23.85 -54.51 -43.48
N GLN A 19 24.99 -54.44 -42.78
CA GLN A 19 25.08 -53.84 -41.45
C GLN A 19 24.72 -52.35 -41.49
N LEU A 20 25.29 -51.60 -42.43
CA LEU A 20 24.99 -50.18 -42.64
C LEU A 20 23.52 -49.96 -43.02
N GLN A 21 22.91 -50.84 -43.82
CA GLN A 21 21.48 -50.74 -44.13
C GLN A 21 20.59 -51.00 -42.90
N ALA A 22 20.98 -51.95 -42.04
CA ALA A 22 20.27 -52.23 -40.79
C ALA A 22 20.38 -51.06 -39.82
N GLU A 23 21.58 -50.48 -39.67
CA GLU A 23 21.84 -49.33 -38.81
C GLU A 23 21.11 -48.07 -39.32
N ASN A 24 21.11 -47.82 -40.62
CA ASN A 24 20.38 -46.69 -41.22
C ASN A 24 18.85 -46.86 -41.03
N LYS A 25 18.31 -48.07 -41.18
CA LYS A 25 16.90 -48.36 -40.88
C LYS A 25 16.57 -48.13 -39.41
N ALA A 26 17.44 -48.55 -38.49
CA ALA A 26 17.25 -48.33 -37.06
C ALA A 26 17.27 -46.83 -36.72
N LEU A 27 18.23 -46.07 -37.25
CA LEU A 27 18.34 -44.62 -37.09
C LEU A 27 17.14 -43.87 -37.68
N GLN A 28 16.65 -44.28 -38.85
CA GLN A 28 15.46 -43.71 -39.47
C GLN A 28 14.18 -44.01 -38.69
N ALA A 29 14.10 -45.15 -37.99
CA ALA A 29 12.93 -45.51 -37.21
C ALA A 29 12.90 -44.84 -35.83
N ASP A 30 14.05 -44.74 -35.16
CA ASP A 30 14.12 -44.39 -33.73
C ASP A 30 14.25 -42.88 -33.49
N ASN A 31 15.10 -42.18 -34.26
CA ASN A 31 15.30 -40.74 -34.10
C ASN A 31 14.02 -39.90 -34.27
N PRO A 32 13.21 -40.05 -35.33
CA PRO A 32 12.04 -39.21 -35.50
C PRO A 32 10.95 -39.48 -34.45
N LYS A 33 10.81 -40.71 -33.95
CA LYS A 33 9.85 -41.02 -32.88
C LYS A 33 10.29 -40.40 -31.56
N ARG A 34 11.57 -40.55 -31.20
CA ARG A 34 12.14 -39.97 -29.97
C ARG A 34 12.07 -38.45 -29.98
N LEU A 35 12.44 -37.81 -31.09
CA LEU A 35 12.37 -36.36 -31.25
C LEU A 35 10.93 -35.84 -31.18
N LYS A 36 9.97 -36.51 -31.84
CA LYS A 36 8.54 -36.15 -31.73
C LYS A 36 8.03 -36.24 -30.30
N ALA A 37 8.41 -37.29 -29.56
CA ALA A 37 8.03 -37.44 -28.16
C ALA A 37 8.62 -36.33 -27.28
N GLN A 38 9.89 -35.98 -27.49
CA GLN A 38 10.55 -34.89 -26.77
C GLN A 38 9.90 -33.53 -27.09
N ILE A 39 9.62 -33.25 -28.36
CA ILE A 39 8.93 -32.02 -28.79
C ILE A 39 7.57 -31.92 -28.11
N LYS A 40 6.79 -33.01 -28.09
CA LYS A 40 5.47 -33.03 -27.43
C LYS A 40 5.58 -32.74 -25.94
N ARG A 41 6.54 -33.36 -25.24
CA ARG A 41 6.79 -33.10 -23.81
C ARG A 41 7.15 -31.63 -23.56
N LEU A 42 8.06 -31.08 -24.35
CA LEU A 42 8.47 -29.68 -24.23
C LEU A 42 7.30 -28.71 -24.52
N GLN A 43 6.43 -29.04 -25.48
CA GLN A 43 5.22 -28.25 -25.75
C GLN A 43 4.24 -28.29 -24.57
N GLU A 44 4.02 -29.45 -23.96
CA GLU A 44 3.18 -29.61 -22.77
C GLU A 44 3.74 -28.81 -21.58
N GLU A 45 5.05 -28.94 -21.33
CA GLU A 45 5.75 -28.22 -20.26
C GLU A 45 5.66 -26.71 -20.46
N ASN A 46 5.86 -26.24 -21.69
CA ASN A 46 5.78 -24.82 -22.02
C ASN A 46 4.35 -24.27 -21.83
N ARG A 47 3.32 -25.04 -22.21
CA ARG A 47 1.92 -24.69 -21.91
C ARG A 47 1.66 -24.60 -20.41
N SER A 48 2.12 -25.58 -19.63
CA SER A 48 1.97 -25.59 -18.18
C SER A 48 2.64 -24.38 -17.54
N LYS A 49 3.89 -24.08 -17.91
CA LYS A 49 4.62 -22.90 -17.41
C LYS A 49 3.92 -21.60 -17.78
N ASN A 50 3.39 -21.48 -19.01
CA ASN A 50 2.64 -20.28 -19.41
C ASN A 50 1.34 -20.10 -18.60
N ALA A 51 0.65 -21.19 -18.28
CA ALA A 51 -0.52 -21.14 -17.39
C ALA A 51 -0.14 -20.70 -15.97
N GLU A 52 0.97 -21.20 -15.44
CA GLU A 52 1.51 -20.80 -14.13
C GLU A 52 1.90 -19.32 -14.11
N VAL A 53 2.65 -18.84 -15.11
CA VAL A 53 3.02 -17.42 -15.24
C VAL A 53 1.76 -16.54 -15.29
N SER A 54 0.73 -16.96 -16.01
CA SER A 54 -0.53 -16.22 -16.10
C SER A 54 -1.23 -16.15 -14.73
N SER A 55 -1.27 -17.26 -14.00
CA SER A 55 -1.82 -17.32 -12.64
C SER A 55 -1.05 -16.42 -11.68
N LEU A 56 0.29 -16.47 -11.71
CA LEU A 56 1.15 -15.63 -10.88
C LEU A 56 0.98 -14.14 -11.18
N LYS A 57 0.86 -13.75 -12.46
CA LYS A 57 0.57 -12.36 -12.86
C LYS A 57 -0.76 -11.88 -12.28
N THR A 58 -1.80 -12.71 -12.30
CA THR A 58 -3.11 -12.36 -11.72
C THR A 58 -3.01 -12.19 -10.20
N LYS A 59 -2.34 -13.12 -9.51
CA LYS A 59 -2.12 -13.03 -8.06
C LYS A 59 -1.33 -11.77 -7.68
N LEU A 60 -0.29 -11.43 -8.44
CA LEU A 60 0.51 -10.24 -8.20
C LEU A 60 -0.32 -8.97 -8.33
N LYS A 61 -1.14 -8.85 -9.38
CA LYS A 61 -2.05 -7.70 -9.56
C LYS A 61 -3.03 -7.57 -8.41
N GLN A 62 -3.60 -8.68 -7.94
CA GLN A 62 -4.52 -8.66 -6.81
C GLN A 62 -3.81 -8.21 -5.52
N ALA A 63 -2.62 -8.77 -5.24
CA ALA A 63 -1.83 -8.37 -4.08
C ALA A 63 -1.46 -6.87 -4.09
N GLN A 64 -1.12 -6.32 -5.26
CA GLN A 64 -0.85 -4.88 -5.41
C GLN A 64 -2.09 -4.04 -5.13
N LYS A 65 -3.27 -4.45 -5.61
CA LYS A 65 -4.54 -3.75 -5.34
C LYS A 65 -4.89 -3.80 -3.85
N ASP A 66 -4.73 -4.96 -3.22
CA ASP A 66 -4.98 -5.14 -1.79
C ASP A 66 -4.03 -4.28 -0.95
N GLN A 67 -2.76 -4.19 -1.34
CA GLN A 67 -1.77 -3.32 -0.68
C GLN A 67 -2.15 -1.85 -0.78
N GLN A 68 -2.56 -1.38 -1.97
CA GLN A 68 -2.98 0.01 -2.17
C GLN A 68 -4.21 0.35 -1.31
N SER A 69 -5.20 -0.55 -1.26
CA SER A 69 -6.38 -0.37 -0.41
C SER A 69 -6.02 -0.31 1.08
N ARG A 70 -5.15 -1.21 1.55
CA ARG A 70 -4.68 -1.18 2.95
C ARG A 70 -3.93 0.11 3.28
N GLN A 71 -3.13 0.61 2.34
CA GLN A 71 -2.41 1.86 2.54
C GLN A 71 -3.35 3.06 2.66
N SER A 72 -4.39 3.13 1.82
CA SER A 72 -5.44 4.16 1.93
C SER A 72 -6.12 4.11 3.29
N ASN A 73 -6.60 2.92 3.70
CA ASN A 73 -7.27 2.76 4.99
C ASN A 73 -6.38 3.14 6.17
N MET A 74 -5.07 2.91 6.07
CA MET A 74 -4.12 3.28 7.12
C MET A 74 -3.95 4.80 7.23
N VAL A 75 -3.94 5.52 6.10
CA VAL A 75 -3.93 6.98 6.09
C VAL A 75 -5.22 7.53 6.71
N ASP A 76 -6.37 7.00 6.30
CA ASP A 76 -7.68 7.42 6.84
C ASP A 76 -7.75 7.18 8.35
N MET A 77 -7.28 6.02 8.82
CA MET A 77 -7.25 5.70 10.24
C MET A 77 -6.26 6.58 11.02
N ALA A 78 -5.11 6.93 10.43
CA ALA A 78 -4.15 7.85 11.05
C ALA A 78 -4.75 9.26 11.19
N GLN A 79 -5.46 9.75 10.17
CA GLN A 79 -6.18 11.02 10.23
C GLN A 79 -7.26 10.99 11.33
N HIS A 80 -8.04 9.91 11.39
CA HIS A 80 -9.07 9.76 12.41
C HIS A 80 -8.48 9.72 13.84
N LEU A 81 -7.34 9.04 14.03
CA LEU A 81 -6.64 9.02 15.33
C LEU A 81 -6.13 10.41 15.72
N GLU A 82 -5.61 11.19 14.77
CA GLU A 82 -5.17 12.56 15.04
C GLU A 82 -6.37 13.44 15.44
N THR A 83 -7.49 13.32 14.73
CA THR A 83 -8.75 13.97 15.10
C THR A 83 -9.20 13.61 16.52
N LEU A 84 -9.21 12.31 16.86
CA LEU A 84 -9.60 11.86 18.21
C LEU A 84 -8.66 12.39 19.28
N LYS A 85 -7.35 12.44 19.00
CA LYS A 85 -6.37 13.00 19.92
C LYS A 85 -6.62 14.48 20.19
N ILE A 86 -6.89 15.27 19.14
CA ILE A 86 -7.25 16.69 19.26
C ILE A 86 -8.49 16.89 20.12
N LEU A 87 -9.49 16.02 19.99
CA LEU A 87 -10.74 16.10 20.76
C LEU A 87 -10.60 15.65 22.22
N GLN A 88 -9.69 14.71 22.51
CA GLN A 88 -9.55 14.10 23.83
C GLN A 88 -8.61 14.87 24.77
N GLU A 89 -7.55 15.48 24.22
CA GLU A 89 -6.55 16.21 25.01
C GLU A 89 -6.84 17.71 25.03
N PRO A 90 -6.70 18.39 26.19
CA PRO A 90 -6.80 19.83 26.22
C PRO A 90 -5.65 20.43 25.40
N HIS A 91 -5.99 21.26 24.42
CA HIS A 91 -5.02 22.03 23.64
C HIS A 91 -4.19 22.97 24.53
N TRP A 92 -4.78 23.42 25.64
CA TRP A 92 -4.07 24.14 26.69
C TRP A 92 -4.74 23.91 28.06
N GLU A 93 -3.93 23.97 29.12
CA GLU A 93 -4.37 23.84 30.50
C GLU A 93 -3.68 24.92 31.36
N SER A 94 -4.40 25.50 32.32
CA SER A 94 -3.81 26.44 33.28
C SER A 94 -2.81 25.74 34.20
N ASN A 95 -1.85 26.48 34.76
CA ASN A 95 -0.84 25.91 35.67
C ASN A 95 -1.45 25.21 36.89
N ASP A 96 -2.59 25.70 37.37
CA ASP A 96 -3.34 25.12 38.50
C ASP A 96 -4.37 24.06 38.08
N LYS A 97 -4.41 23.71 36.78
CA LYS A 97 -5.33 22.76 36.14
C LYS A 97 -6.81 23.05 36.34
N SER A 98 -7.15 24.28 36.74
CA SER A 98 -8.54 24.66 36.95
C SER A 98 -9.26 25.05 35.66
N TRP A 99 -8.51 25.41 34.62
CA TRP A 99 -9.03 25.71 33.29
C TRP A 99 -8.37 24.84 32.24
N ALA A 100 -9.18 24.41 31.27
CA ALA A 100 -8.73 23.70 30.10
C ALA A 100 -9.43 24.24 28.85
N VAL A 101 -8.68 24.35 27.75
CA VAL A 101 -9.17 24.72 26.43
C VAL A 101 -9.08 23.49 25.55
N TYR A 102 -10.21 23.11 24.95
CA TYR A 102 -10.31 22.03 23.98
C TYR A 102 -10.59 22.62 22.60
N LEU A 103 -10.11 21.94 21.57
CA LEU A 103 -10.55 22.18 20.21
C LEU A 103 -11.68 21.18 19.92
N GLU A 104 -12.82 21.68 19.47
CA GLU A 104 -13.94 20.87 19.00
C GLU A 104 -14.11 21.12 17.51
N ILE A 105 -14.32 20.07 16.72
CA ILE A 105 -14.57 20.23 15.29
C ILE A 105 -15.93 20.90 15.12
N ASP A 106 -16.00 21.90 14.24
CA ASP A 106 -17.28 22.49 13.85
C ASP A 106 -18.12 21.42 13.11
N PRO A 107 -19.33 21.09 13.59
CA PRO A 107 -20.20 20.11 12.93
C PRO A 107 -20.48 20.42 11.47
N GLU A 108 -20.47 21.70 11.08
CA GLU A 108 -20.68 22.12 9.69
C GLU A 108 -19.45 21.87 8.81
N SER A 109 -18.27 21.67 9.41
CA SER A 109 -16.99 21.45 8.73
C SER A 109 -16.45 20.02 8.85
N GLU A 110 -17.14 19.13 9.57
CA GLU A 110 -16.65 17.78 9.90
C GLU A 110 -16.28 16.93 8.67
N SER A 111 -16.93 17.18 7.53
CA SER A 111 -16.68 16.48 6.26
C SER A 111 -15.66 17.15 5.33
N SER A 112 -15.03 18.26 5.72
CA SER A 112 -14.05 18.96 4.89
C SER A 112 -12.64 18.35 5.00
N GLU A 113 -11.79 18.58 3.99
CA GLU A 113 -10.37 18.17 4.05
C GLU A 113 -9.58 18.92 5.13
N GLN A 114 -10.08 20.08 5.56
CA GLN A 114 -9.52 20.91 6.64
C GLN A 114 -10.68 21.34 7.56
N PRO A 115 -10.99 20.56 8.61
CA PRO A 115 -12.07 20.91 9.53
C PRO A 115 -11.74 22.20 10.26
N ASP A 116 -12.76 23.04 10.42
CA ASP A 116 -12.68 24.22 11.27
C ASP A 116 -12.86 23.79 12.72
N TYR A 117 -12.15 24.48 13.62
CA TYR A 117 -12.15 24.14 15.04
C TYR A 117 -12.76 25.28 15.84
N ASN A 118 -13.74 24.94 16.65
CA ASN A 118 -14.30 25.77 17.70
C ASN A 118 -13.50 25.59 19.00
N LEU A 119 -13.41 26.67 19.77
CA LEU A 119 -12.79 26.62 21.10
C LEU A 119 -13.84 26.28 22.14
N ARG A 120 -13.57 25.26 22.98
CA ARG A 120 -14.36 24.97 24.17
C ARG A 120 -13.53 25.19 25.42
N LEU A 121 -13.99 26.10 26.26
CA LEU A 121 -13.48 26.35 27.59
C LEU A 121 -14.17 25.46 28.61
N LEU A 122 -13.39 24.84 29.48
CA LEU A 122 -13.86 24.08 30.65
C LEU A 122 -13.28 24.69 31.92
N ASP A 123 -14.15 25.19 32.80
CA ASP A 123 -13.80 25.45 34.19
C ASP A 123 -14.01 24.16 34.99
N ARG A 124 -12.92 23.51 35.42
CA ARG A 124 -12.97 22.25 36.17
C ARG A 124 -13.41 22.42 37.62
N LYS A 125 -13.30 23.63 38.19
CA LYS A 125 -13.75 23.89 39.55
C LYS A 125 -15.28 23.93 39.60
N SER A 126 -15.92 24.50 38.58
CA SER A 126 -17.39 24.58 38.49
C SER A 126 -18.03 23.51 37.60
N GLY A 127 -17.25 22.82 36.77
CA GLY A 127 -17.75 21.89 35.75
C GLY A 127 -18.44 22.59 34.57
N CYS A 128 -18.39 23.91 34.48
CA CYS A 128 -19.06 24.68 33.43
C CYS A 128 -18.21 24.70 32.15
N THR A 129 -18.85 24.38 31.02
CA THR A 129 -18.30 24.53 29.68
C THR A 129 -18.90 25.75 28.98
N LYS A 130 -18.08 26.44 28.17
CA LYS A 130 -18.53 27.52 27.29
C LYS A 130 -17.72 27.53 26.00
N MET A 131 -18.35 27.94 24.92
CA MET A 131 -17.69 28.24 23.65
C MET A 131 -17.64 29.76 23.48
N PRO A 132 -16.46 30.37 23.36
CA PRO A 132 -16.36 31.74 22.86
C PRO A 132 -16.90 31.78 21.43
N HIS A 133 -17.61 32.84 21.07
CA HIS A 133 -17.99 33.07 19.69
C HIS A 133 -16.87 33.83 19.00
N MET A 134 -16.40 33.33 17.86
CA MET A 134 -15.52 34.11 16.99
C MET A 134 -16.37 35.05 16.15
N ASN A 135 -16.03 36.33 16.19
CA ASN A 135 -16.59 37.35 15.33
C ASN A 135 -15.51 37.85 14.38
N ILE A 136 -15.91 38.33 13.21
CA ILE A 136 -15.03 39.07 12.31
C ILE A 136 -15.53 40.51 12.34
N GLU A 137 -14.80 41.39 13.02
CA GLU A 137 -15.03 42.83 13.01
C GLU A 137 -13.89 43.48 12.23
N ASP A 138 -14.20 44.25 11.18
CA ASP A 138 -13.23 44.98 10.36
C ASP A 138 -12.05 44.12 9.85
N ASP A 139 -12.35 42.96 9.26
CA ASP A 139 -11.39 41.96 8.76
C ASP A 139 -10.41 41.39 9.81
N LYS A 140 -10.70 41.59 11.10
CA LYS A 140 -9.91 41.03 12.21
C LYS A 140 -10.74 40.02 13.00
N PRO A 141 -10.23 38.79 13.20
CA PRO A 141 -10.91 37.83 14.05
C PRO A 141 -10.84 38.32 15.51
N SER A 142 -11.99 38.45 16.15
CA SER A 142 -12.14 38.86 17.54
C SER A 142 -12.95 37.82 18.32
N VAL A 143 -12.66 37.69 19.61
CA VAL A 143 -13.32 36.70 20.47
C VAL A 143 -14.37 37.39 21.33
N ALA A 144 -15.63 37.04 21.09
CA ALA A 144 -16.73 37.45 21.95
C ALA A 144 -16.77 36.56 23.20
N TRP A 145 -16.36 37.16 24.32
CA TRP A 145 -16.24 36.49 25.60
C TRP A 145 -17.61 36.23 26.28
N PRO A 146 -17.91 35.00 26.72
CA PRO A 146 -19.12 34.69 27.47
C PRO A 146 -19.18 35.46 28.80
N ARG A 147 -20.38 35.90 29.20
CA ARG A 147 -20.63 36.52 30.51
C ARG A 147 -20.59 35.47 31.63
N MET A 148 -19.40 35.11 32.12
CA MET A 148 -19.19 34.23 33.29
C MET A 148 -18.51 34.96 34.46
N ARG A 149 -18.47 34.31 35.64
CA ARG A 149 -17.50 34.63 36.72
C ARG A 149 -16.14 34.83 36.06
N ALA A 150 -15.48 35.95 36.36
CA ALA A 150 -14.34 36.46 35.61
C ALA A 150 -13.41 35.35 35.10
N ILE A 151 -13.50 35.05 33.80
CA ILE A 151 -12.53 34.19 33.12
C ILE A 151 -11.15 34.80 33.41
N PRO A 152 -10.19 34.03 33.95
CA PRO A 152 -8.88 34.56 34.31
C PRO A 152 -8.21 35.22 33.09
N LYS A 153 -7.46 36.30 33.33
CA LYS A 153 -6.77 37.04 32.25
C LYS A 153 -5.84 36.13 31.44
N GLU A 154 -5.12 35.23 32.11
CA GLU A 154 -4.24 34.24 31.47
C GLU A 154 -4.97 33.36 30.44
N VAL A 155 -6.23 32.98 30.71
CA VAL A 155 -7.05 32.17 29.80
C VAL A 155 -7.47 33.00 28.60
N LYS A 156 -7.78 34.29 28.83
CA LYS A 156 -8.16 35.22 27.76
C LYS A 156 -7.00 35.50 26.80
N GLU A 157 -5.85 35.88 27.35
CA GLU A 157 -4.62 36.12 26.61
C GLU A 157 -4.23 34.88 25.80
N LYS A 158 -4.37 33.68 26.39
CA LYS A 158 -4.05 32.45 25.68
C LYS A 158 -4.97 32.22 24.49
N ILE A 159 -6.28 32.41 24.64
CA ILE A 159 -7.23 32.26 23.53
C ILE A 159 -7.01 33.33 22.47
N GLU A 160 -6.84 34.59 22.86
CA GLU A 160 -6.55 35.69 21.92
C GLU A 160 -5.28 35.37 21.12
N SER A 161 -4.23 34.82 21.74
CA SER A 161 -3.04 34.34 21.02
C SER A 161 -3.30 33.16 20.06
N LEU A 162 -4.31 32.34 20.32
CA LEU A 162 -4.70 31.24 19.42
C LEU A 162 -5.53 31.74 18.23
N VAL A 163 -6.20 32.88 18.38
CA VAL A 163 -7.04 33.51 17.35
C VAL A 163 -6.24 34.47 16.48
N GLU A 164 -5.26 35.18 17.03
CA GLU A 164 -4.38 36.12 16.31
C GLU A 164 -3.31 35.43 15.45
N VAL A 165 -3.10 34.11 15.61
CA VAL A 165 -2.17 33.34 14.77
C VAL A 165 -2.94 32.72 13.60
N LYS A 166 -3.29 33.55 12.61
CA LYS A 166 -3.47 33.17 11.20
C LYS A 166 -3.09 34.34 10.30
#